data_AF-I1BYZ4-F1
#
_entry.id   AF-I1BYZ4-F1
#
_cell.length_a   1.000
_cell.length_b   1.000
_cell.length_c   1.000
_cell.angle_alpha   90.00
_cell.angle_beta   90.00
_cell.angle_gamma   90.00
#
_symmetry.space_group_name_H-M   'P 1'
#
loop_
_entity.id
_entity.type
_entity.pdbx_description
1 polymer ?
#
loop_
_entity_poly.entity_id
_entity_poly.type
_entity_poly.pdbx_seq_one_letter_code
_entity_poly.pdbx_strand_id
1 'polypeptide(L)'
;MSDISLSFFQKFNSPAVADKTNTYGISDLDDLTQSVALEAKFLATVKFHAYINETLSEEHDRSTGLSTGARDLTWSHTSIFAIFYAKVGSPAA
;
A
#
# COMPACT_ATOMS: atom_id res chain seq x y z
N MET A 1 -0.80 -11.29 -15.41
CA MET A 1 -2.05 -10.94 -14.67
C MET A 1 -3.10 -11.95 -15.06
N SER A 2 -3.91 -12.43 -14.10
CA SER A 2 -5.08 -13.25 -14.40
C SER A 2 -6.35 -12.41 -14.45
N ASP A 3 -7.43 -12.95 -15.02
CA ASP A 3 -8.77 -12.34 -15.01
C ASP A 3 -9.22 -11.88 -13.61
N ILE A 4 -8.84 -12.63 -12.57
CA ILE A 4 -9.15 -12.31 -11.17
C ILE A 4 -8.53 -10.97 -10.76
N SER A 5 -7.29 -10.71 -11.18
CA SER A 5 -6.53 -9.52 -10.81
C SER A 5 -6.71 -8.34 -11.78
N LEU A 6 -7.36 -8.57 -12.93
CA LEU A 6 -7.42 -7.59 -14.02
C LEU A 6 -8.06 -6.27 -13.58
N SER A 7 -9.20 -6.35 -12.91
CA SER A 7 -9.94 -5.15 -12.45
C SER A 7 -9.15 -4.33 -11.43
N PHE A 8 -8.27 -4.96 -10.64
CA PHE A 8 -7.38 -4.25 -9.74
C PHE A 8 -6.34 -3.46 -10.53
N PHE A 9 -5.63 -4.10 -11.47
CA PHE A 9 -4.58 -3.44 -12.23
C PHE A 9 -5.11 -2.36 -13.19
N GLN A 10 -6.31 -2.55 -13.74
CA GLN A 10 -6.97 -1.55 -14.59
C GLN A 10 -7.28 -0.23 -13.86
N LYS A 11 -7.41 -0.24 -12.52
CA LYS A 11 -7.54 1.00 -11.73
C LYS A 11 -6.29 1.88 -11.80
N PHE A 12 -5.12 1.27 -11.96
CA PHE A 12 -3.83 1.96 -11.96
C PHE A 12 -3.26 2.13 -13.38
N ASN A 13 -3.64 1.25 -14.31
CA ASN A 13 -3.21 1.27 -15.70
C ASN A 13 -4.35 0.75 -16.59
N SER A 14 -5.15 1.67 -17.15
CA SER A 14 -6.32 1.34 -17.98
C SER A 14 -6.01 0.42 -19.18
N PRO A 15 -4.84 0.52 -19.85
CA PRO A 15 -4.40 -0.46 -20.86
C PRO A 15 -4.08 -1.88 -20.36
N ALA A 16 -4.14 -2.17 -19.06
CA ALA A 16 -3.86 -3.49 -18.53
C ALA A 16 -4.86 -4.53 -19.08
N VAL A 17 -4.33 -5.67 -19.51
CA VAL A 17 -5.07 -6.78 -20.14
C VAL A 17 -4.67 -8.11 -19.51
N ALA A 18 -5.63 -9.03 -19.40
CA ALA A 18 -5.41 -10.37 -18.86
C ALA A 18 -4.46 -11.19 -19.75
N ASP A 19 -3.82 -12.19 -19.13
CA ASP A 19 -3.01 -13.23 -19.79
C ASP A 19 -1.82 -12.74 -20.64
N LYS A 20 -1.41 -11.48 -20.45
CA LYS A 20 -0.14 -10.94 -20.97
C LYS A 20 1.09 -11.39 -20.15
N THR A 21 1.22 -12.67 -19.81
CA THR A 21 2.41 -13.18 -19.09
C THR A 21 3.72 -13.04 -19.90
N ASN A 22 3.63 -12.92 -21.23
CA ASN A 22 4.78 -12.97 -22.14
C ASN A 22 5.01 -11.70 -22.99
N THR A 23 4.34 -10.57 -22.67
CA THR A 23 4.33 -9.39 -23.56
C THR A 23 4.62 -8.05 -22.88
N TYR A 24 4.75 -8.00 -21.56
CA TYR A 24 5.21 -6.79 -20.89
C TYR A 24 6.71 -6.65 -21.12
N GLY A 25 7.12 -5.60 -21.86
CA GLY A 25 8.51 -5.16 -21.83
C GLY A 25 8.88 -4.65 -20.45
N ILE A 26 10.19 -4.51 -20.17
CA ILE A 26 10.69 -3.95 -18.90
C ILE A 26 10.06 -2.57 -18.64
N SER A 27 9.92 -1.74 -19.67
CA SER A 27 9.28 -0.42 -19.58
C SER A 27 7.81 -0.50 -19.16
N ASP A 28 7.03 -1.45 -19.70
CA ASP A 28 5.62 -1.59 -19.37
C ASP A 28 5.44 -2.06 -17.91
N LEU A 29 6.38 -2.87 -17.41
CA LEU A 29 6.41 -3.31 -16.03
C LEU A 29 6.81 -2.18 -15.07
N ASP A 30 7.79 -1.36 -15.45
CA ASP A 30 8.21 -0.18 -14.69
C ASP A 30 7.07 0.84 -14.59
N ASP A 31 6.37 1.13 -15.69
CA ASP A 31 5.24 2.06 -15.73
C ASP A 31 4.09 1.57 -14.84
N LEU A 32 3.78 0.28 -14.89
CA LEU A 32 2.77 -0.32 -14.02
C LEU A 32 3.17 -0.22 -12.55
N THR A 33 4.43 -0.54 -12.23
CA THR A 33 4.96 -0.51 -10.86
C THR A 33 4.93 0.91 -10.31
N GLN A 34 5.34 1.90 -11.10
CA GLN A 34 5.25 3.31 -10.73
C GLN A 34 3.81 3.75 -10.54
N SER A 35 2.90 3.37 -11.43
CA SER A 35 1.49 3.74 -11.34
C SER A 35 0.82 3.20 -10.08
N VAL A 36 1.10 1.94 -9.71
CA VAL A 36 0.62 1.34 -8.45
C VAL A 36 1.26 2.05 -7.24
N ALA A 37 2.56 2.34 -7.29
CA ALA A 37 3.27 3.00 -6.19
C ALA A 37 2.82 4.44 -5.93
N LEU A 38 2.50 5.21 -6.98
CA LEU A 38 2.05 6.60 -6.88
C LEU A 38 0.63 6.72 -6.30
N GLU A 39 -0.26 5.79 -6.67
CA GLU A 39 -1.64 5.77 -6.18
C GLU A 39 -1.78 5.13 -4.79
N ALA A 40 -0.75 4.40 -4.32
CA ALA A 40 -0.71 3.79 -2.99
C ALA A 40 -0.52 4.85 -1.87
N LYS A 41 -1.55 5.68 -1.64
CA LYS A 41 -1.59 6.72 -0.60
C LYS A 41 -1.77 6.19 0.83
N PHE A 42 -1.61 4.88 1.04
CA PHE A 42 -1.86 4.22 2.32
C PHE A 42 -1.00 4.77 3.47
N LEU A 43 0.29 5.06 3.24
CA LEU A 43 1.14 5.66 4.27
C LEU A 43 0.73 7.08 4.65
N ALA A 44 0.18 7.84 3.70
CA ALA A 44 -0.35 9.17 3.97
C ALA A 44 -1.62 9.07 4.84
N THR A 45 -2.48 8.09 4.57
CA THR A 45 -3.65 7.78 5.41
C THR A 45 -3.23 7.40 6.83
N VAL A 46 -2.24 6.52 7.00
CA VAL A 46 -1.73 6.17 8.35
C VAL A 46 -1.24 7.42 9.08
N LYS A 47 -0.43 8.26 8.43
CA LYS A 47 0.07 9.50 9.02
C LYS A 47 -1.07 10.46 9.42
N PHE A 48 -2.12 10.54 8.63
CA PHE A 48 -3.26 11.40 8.90
C PHE A 48 -4.04 10.97 10.15
N HIS A 49 -4.11 9.65 10.42
CA HIS A 49 -4.86 9.10 11.55
C HIS A 49 -4.03 8.83 12.81
N ALA A 50 -2.70 8.93 12.72
CA ALA A 50 -1.80 8.80 13.86
C ALA A 50 -2.02 9.91 14.90
N TYR A 51 -1.64 9.64 16.14
CA TYR A 51 -1.60 10.71 17.14
C TYR A 51 -0.56 11.78 16.79
N ILE A 52 -0.67 12.95 17.43
CA ILE A 52 0.26 14.08 17.23
C ILE A 52 1.71 13.70 17.62
N ASN A 53 1.87 12.80 18.58
CA ASN A 53 3.16 12.25 18.98
C ASN A 53 3.59 11.05 18.11
N GLU A 54 2.92 10.84 16.97
CA GLU A 54 3.19 9.82 15.97
C GLU A 54 3.01 8.37 16.45
N THR A 55 2.36 8.16 17.60
CA THR A 55 2.06 6.81 18.05
C THR A 55 0.86 6.23 17.32
N LEU A 56 0.92 4.91 17.10
CA LEU A 56 -0.08 4.17 16.34
C LEU A 56 -0.94 3.32 17.27
N SER A 57 -2.25 3.53 17.21
CA SER A 57 -3.22 2.62 17.82
C SER A 57 -3.53 1.45 16.90
N GLU A 58 -4.33 0.50 17.39
CA GLU A 58 -4.89 -0.59 16.60
C GLU A 58 -5.77 -0.08 15.45
N GLU A 59 -6.62 0.92 15.72
CA GLU A 59 -7.62 1.40 14.78
C GLU A 59 -7.71 2.93 14.79
N HIS A 60 -8.47 3.46 13.83
CA HIS A 60 -9.01 4.80 13.86
C HIS A 60 -10.51 4.75 13.65
N ASP A 61 -11.24 5.63 14.31
CA ASP A 61 -12.70 5.70 14.16
C ASP A 61 -13.06 6.08 12.71
N ARG A 62 -13.97 5.31 12.11
CA ARG A 62 -14.36 5.47 10.69
C ARG A 62 -15.06 6.80 10.37
N SER A 63 -15.58 7.49 11.37
CA SER A 63 -16.38 8.72 11.19
C SER A 63 -15.54 9.98 11.42
N THR A 64 -14.68 9.94 12.44
CA THR A 64 -13.86 11.08 12.89
C THR A 64 -12.41 10.97 12.47
N GLY A 65 -11.94 9.76 12.13
CA GLY A 65 -10.54 9.49 11.81
C GLY A 65 -9.61 9.53 13.02
N LEU A 66 -10.14 9.64 14.24
CA LEU A 66 -9.31 9.70 15.44
C LEU A 66 -8.82 8.31 15.83
N SER A 67 -7.54 8.20 16.19
CA SER A 67 -6.95 6.98 16.75
C SER A 67 -7.73 6.47 17.97
N THR A 68 -8.04 5.17 17.98
CA THR A 68 -8.84 4.48 19.01
C THR A 68 -8.39 3.02 19.17
N GLY A 69 -8.96 2.33 20.16
CA GLY A 69 -8.61 0.94 20.49
C GLY A 69 -7.33 0.84 21.31
N ALA A 70 -6.59 -0.27 21.16
CA ALA A 70 -5.34 -0.47 21.88
C ALA A 70 -4.30 0.58 21.46
N ARG A 71 -3.90 1.42 22.42
CA ARG A 71 -2.89 2.46 22.22
C ARG A 71 -1.49 1.85 22.14
N ASP A 72 -0.64 2.41 21.28
CA ASP A 72 0.76 2.01 21.14
C ASP A 72 0.91 0.53 20.75
N LEU A 73 0.04 0.03 19.85
CA LEU A 73 0.00 -1.38 19.49
C LEU A 73 1.30 -1.79 18.80
N THR A 74 2.00 -2.77 19.36
CA THR A 74 3.28 -3.25 18.83
C THR A 74 3.17 -3.68 17.37
N TRP A 75 2.08 -4.37 17.01
CA TRP A 75 1.86 -4.80 15.63
C TRP A 75 1.79 -3.58 14.69
N SER A 76 0.98 -2.56 14.99
CA SER A 76 0.86 -1.35 14.17
C SER A 76 2.23 -0.70 13.88
N HIS A 77 3.12 -0.64 14.87
CA HIS A 77 4.47 -0.12 14.69
C HIS A 77 5.35 -1.04 13.83
N THR A 78 5.37 -2.33 14.12
CA THR A 78 6.17 -3.30 13.35
C THR A 78 5.73 -3.41 11.89
N SER A 79 4.44 -3.28 11.60
CA SER A 79 3.91 -3.23 10.23
C SER A 79 4.46 -2.05 9.44
N ILE A 80 4.60 -0.87 10.06
CA ILE A 80 5.19 0.29 9.39
C ILE A 80 6.68 0.09 9.10
N PHE A 81 7.42 -0.53 10.01
CA PHE A 81 8.81 -0.89 9.73
C PHE A 81 8.93 -1.88 8.57
N ALA A 82 8.09 -2.93 8.54
CA ALA A 82 8.06 -3.88 7.44
C ALA A 82 7.75 -3.20 6.10
N ILE A 83 6.83 -2.22 6.07
CA ILE A 83 6.54 -1.42 4.89
C ILE A 83 7.76 -0.62 4.44
N PHE A 84 8.49 0.03 5.35
CA PHE A 84 9.70 0.77 4.99
C PHE A 84 10.79 -0.13 4.42
N TYR A 85 11.00 -1.30 5.02
CA TYR A 85 11.89 -2.33 4.50
C TYR A 85 11.52 -2.77 3.07
N ALA A 86 10.24 -3.05 2.83
CA ALA A 86 9.75 -3.41 1.50
C ALA A 86 9.93 -2.26 0.50
N LYS A 87 9.65 -1.01 0.91
CA LYS A 87 9.76 0.18 0.05
C LYS A 87 11.19 0.42 -0.45
N VAL A 88 12.20 0.08 0.35
CA VAL A 88 13.62 0.22 -0.06
C VAL A 88 14.18 -1.01 -0.77
N GLY A 89 13.33 -2.00 -1.11
CA GLY A 89 13.74 -3.20 -1.83
C GLY A 89 14.31 -4.32 -0.95
N SER A 90 14.17 -4.23 0.37
CA SER A 90 14.64 -5.23 1.33
C SER A 90 13.52 -5.67 2.29
N PRO A 91 12.45 -6.34 1.82
CA PRO A 91 11.32 -6.72 2.66
C PRO A 91 11.76 -7.50 3.89
N ALA A 92 11.10 -7.26 5.04
CA ALA A 92 11.33 -8.04 6.25
C ALA A 92 10.96 -9.51 6.01
N ALA A 93 11.80 -10.43 6.50
CA ALA A 93 11.66 -11.87 6.34
C ALA A 93 10.59 -12.47 7.26
#